data_AF-A0A2E4NJJ5-F1
#
_entry.id   AF-A0A2E4NJJ5-F1
#
_cell.length_a   1.000
_cell.length_b   1.000
_cell.length_c   1.000
_cell.angle_alpha   90.00
_cell.angle_beta   90.00
_cell.angle_gamma   90.00
#
_symmetry.space_group_name_H-M   'P 1'
#
loop_
_entity.id
_entity.type
_entity.pdbx_description
1 polymer ?
#
loop_
_entity_poly.entity_id
_entity_poly.type
_entity_poly.pdbx_seq_one_letter_code
_entity_poly.pdbx_strand_id
1 'polypeptide(L)'
;MTTTNNEFWLVRNEHQLNRFLEKANELYEETGYVEFTWKTAKTRTQRQNRALHVWMRWVSEELNNAGFTVHKFFKADHEMIWTPTIVKENIWRPVMRAMTKKDSTAHLSRKEVQQIFDVLNNALARKGVHVPWPNGEN
;
A
#
# COMPACT_ATOMS: atom_id res chain seq x y z
N MET A 1 -24.94 17.10 -16.36
CA MET A 1 -23.83 16.15 -16.11
C MET A 1 -23.19 16.56 -14.80
N THR A 2 -23.60 15.97 -13.67
CA THR A 2 -23.03 16.28 -12.35
C THR A 2 -21.73 15.52 -12.22
N THR A 3 -20.61 16.24 -12.41
CA THR A 3 -19.27 15.73 -12.16
C THR A 3 -19.12 15.48 -10.66
N THR A 4 -19.15 14.23 -10.23
CA THR A 4 -18.89 13.86 -8.82
C THR A 4 -17.40 14.03 -8.54
N ASN A 5 -16.98 15.26 -8.22
CA ASN A 5 -15.65 15.52 -7.69
C ASN A 5 -15.59 15.01 -6.24
N ASN A 6 -15.00 13.84 -6.06
CA ASN A 6 -14.85 13.22 -4.74
C ASN A 6 -13.68 13.91 -4.00
N GLU A 7 -13.97 14.98 -3.26
CA GLU A 7 -12.97 15.67 -2.42
C GLU A 7 -12.76 14.95 -1.08
N PHE A 8 -11.51 14.82 -0.65
CA PHE A 8 -11.14 14.20 0.63
C PHE A 8 -10.50 15.23 1.57
N TRP A 9 -11.11 15.43 2.73
CA TRP A 9 -10.60 16.30 3.78
C TRP A 9 -10.05 15.48 4.96
N LEU A 10 -8.87 15.86 5.45
CA LEU A 10 -8.26 15.24 6.62
C LEU A 10 -8.21 16.21 7.79
N VAL A 11 -9.21 16.10 8.66
CA VAL A 11 -9.37 16.97 9.84
C VAL A 11 -8.65 16.35 11.04
N ARG A 12 -7.68 17.07 11.61
CA ARG A 12 -6.84 16.64 12.74
C ARG A 12 -6.77 17.67 13.86
N ASN A 13 -7.23 18.89 13.63
CA ASN A 13 -7.24 19.97 14.60
C ASN A 13 -8.47 20.86 14.40
N GLU A 14 -8.70 21.76 15.35
CA GLU A 14 -9.86 22.64 15.39
C GLU A 14 -9.92 23.60 14.19
N HIS A 15 -8.78 24.14 13.76
CA HIS A 15 -8.73 25.01 12.58
C HIS A 15 -9.21 24.30 11.31
N GLN A 16 -8.78 23.05 11.09
CA GLN A 16 -9.20 22.23 9.96
C GLN A 16 -10.69 21.85 10.06
N LEU A 17 -11.22 21.69 11.26
CA LEU A 17 -12.64 21.43 11.49
C LEU A 17 -13.47 22.63 11.07
N ASN A 18 -13.09 23.84 11.51
CA ASN A 18 -13.80 25.06 11.18
C ASN A 18 -13.82 25.31 9.66
N ARG A 19 -12.68 25.12 8.98
CA ARG A 19 -12.60 25.23 7.51
C ARG A 19 -13.48 24.22 6.79
N PHE A 20 -13.59 22.99 7.32
CA PHE A 20 -14.49 21.98 6.74
C PHE A 20 -15.96 22.38 6.90
N LEU A 21 -16.34 22.87 8.07
CA LEU A 21 -17.72 23.32 8.34
C LEU A 21 -18.10 24.52 7.46
N GLU A 22 -17.21 25.50 7.30
CA GLU A 22 -17.38 26.61 6.35
C GLU A 22 -17.68 26.07 4.95
N LYS A 23 -16.85 25.15 4.44
CA LYS A 23 -17.03 24.61 3.10
C LYS A 23 -18.30 23.77 2.95
N ALA A 24 -18.63 22.98 3.96
CA ALA A 24 -19.84 22.16 3.97
C ALA A 24 -21.11 23.04 3.90
N ASN A 25 -21.12 24.16 4.62
CA ASN A 25 -22.21 25.13 4.58
C ASN A 25 -22.33 25.78 3.19
N GLU A 26 -21.22 26.27 2.62
CA GLU A 26 -21.21 26.83 1.26
C GLU A 26 -21.80 25.86 0.22
N LEU A 27 -21.40 24.57 0.29
CA LEU A 27 -21.89 23.55 -0.63
C LEU A 27 -23.38 23.29 -0.46
N TYR A 28 -23.87 23.28 0.79
CA TYR A 28 -25.29 23.09 1.06
C TYR A 28 -26.12 24.29 0.59
N GLU A 29 -25.64 25.52 0.79
CA GLU A 29 -26.30 26.73 0.29
C GLU A 29 -26.39 26.75 -1.24
N GLU A 30 -25.37 26.27 -1.94
CA GLU A 30 -25.34 26.23 -3.41
C GLU A 30 -26.21 25.10 -4.00
N THR A 31 -26.19 23.91 -3.40
CA THR A 31 -26.76 22.69 -4.01
C THR A 31 -28.03 22.19 -3.34
N GLY A 32 -28.31 22.62 -2.11
CA GLY A 32 -29.44 22.17 -1.29
C GLY A 32 -29.26 20.79 -0.65
N TYR A 33 -28.17 20.06 -0.93
CA TYR A 33 -27.88 18.78 -0.27
C TYR A 33 -26.38 18.45 -0.35
N VAL A 34 -25.83 17.83 0.71
CA VAL A 34 -24.43 17.38 0.71
C VAL A 34 -24.36 16.01 1.37
N GLU A 35 -23.72 15.04 0.70
CA GLU A 35 -23.43 13.72 1.27
C GLU A 35 -22.00 13.66 1.80
N PHE A 36 -21.84 13.19 3.04
CA PHE A 36 -20.52 13.01 3.68
C PHE A 36 -20.26 11.54 4.00
N THR A 37 -19.03 11.09 3.78
CA THR A 37 -18.53 9.79 4.25
C THR A 37 -17.32 10.01 5.15
N TRP A 38 -17.32 9.45 6.37
CA TRP A 38 -16.22 9.59 7.32
C TRP A 38 -15.56 8.26 7.72
N LYS A 39 -14.30 8.34 8.12
CA LYS A 39 -13.52 7.21 8.67
C LYS A 39 -12.67 7.72 9.84
N THR A 40 -12.82 7.13 11.03
CA THR A 40 -12.07 7.51 12.25
C THR A 40 -10.80 6.69 12.45
N ALA A 41 -10.76 5.47 11.91
CA ALA A 41 -9.54 4.68 11.86
C ALA A 41 -8.56 5.35 10.90
N LYS A 42 -7.28 5.42 11.29
CA LYS A 42 -6.16 5.70 10.36
C LYS A 42 -6.11 4.57 9.33
N THR A 43 -7.00 4.63 8.35
CA THR A 43 -6.96 3.79 7.17
C THR A 43 -5.58 4.04 6.56
N ARG A 44 -4.84 2.97 6.29
CA ARG A 44 -3.47 2.98 5.75
C ARG A 44 -3.33 4.18 4.80
N THR A 45 -2.50 5.16 5.13
CA THR A 45 -2.44 6.40 4.33
C THR A 45 -2.13 5.98 2.89
N GLN A 46 -2.74 6.60 1.87
CA GLN A 46 -2.46 6.24 0.48
C GLN A 46 -0.95 6.16 0.19
N ARG A 47 -0.16 6.98 0.89
CA ARG A 47 1.30 6.95 0.91
C ARG A 47 1.90 5.60 1.28
N GLN A 48 1.38 4.90 2.28
CA GLN A 48 1.82 3.56 2.68
C GLN A 48 1.43 2.48 1.66
N ASN A 49 0.26 2.58 1.03
CA ASN A 49 -0.10 1.68 -0.08
C ASN A 49 0.88 1.83 -1.23
N ARG A 50 1.15 3.08 -1.62
CA ARG A 50 2.09 3.41 -2.70
C ARG A 50 3.49 2.91 -2.37
N ALA A 51 3.97 3.16 -1.15
CA ALA A 51 5.26 2.67 -0.67
C ALA A 51 5.38 1.13 -0.78
N LEU A 52 4.35 0.38 -0.37
CA LEU A 52 4.38 -1.07 -0.52
C LEU A 52 4.51 -1.53 -1.98
N HIS A 53 3.79 -0.89 -2.89
CA HIS A 53 3.86 -1.22 -4.31
C HIS A 53 5.22 -0.84 -4.93
N VAL A 54 5.82 0.27 -4.51
CA VAL A 54 7.19 0.66 -4.90
C VAL A 54 8.19 -0.36 -4.37
N TRP A 55 8.07 -0.76 -3.11
CA TRP A 55 8.94 -1.76 -2.51
C TRP A 55 8.87 -3.10 -3.25
N MET A 56 7.67 -3.57 -3.60
CA MET A 56 7.49 -4.80 -4.38
C MET A 56 8.15 -4.72 -5.76
N ARG A 57 8.20 -3.53 -6.37
CA ARG A 57 8.90 -3.30 -7.63
C ARG A 57 10.40 -3.42 -7.45
N TRP A 58 10.97 -2.73 -6.47
CA TRP A 58 12.41 -2.82 -6.19
C TRP A 58 12.85 -4.24 -5.84
N VAL A 59 12.05 -4.98 -5.07
CA VAL A 59 12.31 -6.40 -4.79
C VAL A 59 12.31 -7.23 -6.06
N SER A 60 11.35 -7.02 -6.98
CA SER A 60 11.36 -7.76 -8.24
C SER A 60 12.57 -7.44 -9.11
N GLU A 61 12.98 -6.17 -9.17
CA GLU A 61 14.15 -5.74 -9.92
C GLU A 61 15.44 -6.35 -9.34
N GLU A 62 15.62 -6.28 -8.03
CA GLU A 62 16.80 -6.87 -7.36
C GLU A 62 16.84 -8.39 -7.47
N LEU A 63 15.69 -9.07 -7.38
CA LEU A 63 15.64 -10.52 -7.58
C LEU A 63 16.05 -10.89 -9.01
N ASN A 64 15.60 -10.14 -10.02
CA ASN A 64 16.00 -10.35 -11.41
C ASN A 64 17.49 -10.05 -11.61
N ASN A 65 18.01 -8.96 -11.03
CA ASN A 65 19.43 -8.58 -11.11
C ASN A 65 20.34 -9.63 -10.48
N ALA A 66 19.89 -10.26 -9.39
CA ALA A 66 20.59 -11.36 -8.72
C ALA A 66 20.42 -12.72 -9.42
N GLY A 67 19.73 -12.77 -10.57
CA GLY A 67 19.54 -13.98 -11.36
C GLY A 67 18.54 -14.98 -10.78
N PHE A 68 17.67 -14.56 -9.84
CA PHE A 68 16.59 -15.42 -9.36
C PHE A 68 15.48 -15.50 -10.39
N THR A 69 14.99 -16.71 -10.65
CA THR A 69 13.87 -16.96 -11.56
C THR A 69 12.70 -17.62 -10.82
N VAL A 70 11.49 -17.44 -11.34
CA VAL A 70 10.28 -18.00 -10.76
C VAL A 70 9.95 -19.30 -11.49
N HIS A 71 10.07 -20.43 -10.82
CA HIS A 71 9.63 -21.71 -11.38
C HIS A 71 8.13 -21.90 -11.14
N LYS A 72 7.33 -21.95 -12.21
CA LYS A 72 5.89 -22.23 -12.17
C LYS A 72 5.49 -23.07 -13.36
N PHE A 73 4.68 -24.12 -13.13
CA PHE A 73 4.01 -25.04 -14.08
C PHE A 73 4.81 -25.54 -15.30
N PHE A 74 5.38 -24.65 -16.12
CA PHE A 74 6.37 -24.97 -17.13
C PHE A 74 7.61 -25.60 -16.48
N LYS A 75 8.11 -26.69 -17.09
CA LYS A 75 9.39 -27.32 -16.74
C LYS A 75 10.53 -26.29 -16.90
N ALA A 76 11.63 -26.55 -16.19
CA ALA A 76 12.84 -25.75 -15.94
C ALA A 76 13.33 -24.74 -17.01
N ASP A 77 12.91 -24.86 -18.27
CA ASP A 77 13.38 -24.04 -19.39
C ASP A 77 12.54 -22.77 -19.66
N HIS A 78 11.45 -22.54 -18.92
CA HIS A 78 10.75 -21.25 -18.96
C HIS A 78 11.07 -20.45 -17.68
N GLU A 79 12.12 -19.66 -17.76
CA GLU A 79 12.47 -18.69 -16.72
C GLU A 79 11.47 -17.53 -16.74
N MET A 80 10.60 -17.48 -15.72
CA MET A 80 9.73 -16.32 -15.52
C MET A 80 10.44 -15.30 -14.65
N ILE A 81 10.50 -14.05 -15.13
CA ILE A 81 11.04 -12.92 -14.37
C ILE A 81 10.14 -12.57 -13.18
N TRP A 82 10.74 -12.08 -12.11
CA TRP A 82 10.01 -11.51 -10.99
C TRP A 82 9.28 -10.24 -11.43
N THR A 83 8.02 -10.16 -11.03
CA THR A 83 7.18 -8.97 -11.19
C THR A 83 6.64 -8.54 -9.82
N PRO A 84 6.21 -7.29 -9.65
CA PRO A 84 5.63 -6.82 -8.38
C PRO A 84 4.45 -7.69 -7.92
N THR A 85 3.65 -8.19 -8.86
CA THR A 85 2.52 -9.10 -8.57
C THR A 85 3.01 -10.44 -8.03
N ILE A 86 4.04 -11.03 -8.61
CA ILE A 86 4.62 -12.29 -8.13
C ILE A 86 5.23 -12.10 -6.73
N VAL A 87 5.94 -11.00 -6.51
CA VAL A 87 6.47 -10.64 -5.17
C VAL A 87 5.30 -10.51 -4.17
N LYS A 88 4.22 -9.84 -4.55
CA LYS A 88 3.05 -9.70 -3.68
C LYS A 88 2.44 -11.04 -3.30
N GLU A 89 2.16 -11.89 -4.28
CA GLU A 89 1.42 -13.14 -4.07
C GLU A 89 2.27 -14.23 -3.40
N ASN A 90 3.57 -14.30 -3.71
CA ASN A 90 4.45 -15.39 -3.25
C ASN A 90 5.39 -15.01 -2.10
N ILE A 91 5.68 -13.71 -1.89
CA ILE A 91 6.57 -13.26 -0.82
C ILE A 91 5.77 -12.54 0.26
N TRP A 92 5.04 -11.49 -0.12
CA TRP A 92 4.36 -10.64 0.88
C TRP A 92 3.15 -11.34 1.52
N ARG A 93 2.22 -11.86 0.71
CA ARG A 93 0.96 -12.43 1.21
C ARG A 93 1.13 -13.63 2.13
N PRO A 94 2.04 -14.59 1.88
CA PRO A 94 2.22 -15.72 2.79
C PRO A 94 2.65 -15.27 4.19
N VAL A 95 3.62 -14.37 4.28
CA VAL A 95 4.10 -13.82 5.56
C VAL A 95 3.03 -12.96 6.23
N MET A 96 2.33 -12.11 5.47
CA MET A 96 1.21 -11.32 5.96
C MET A 96 0.12 -12.17 6.59
N ARG A 97 -0.34 -13.23 5.90
CA ARG A 97 -1.38 -14.13 6.41
C ARG A 97 -0.91 -14.86 7.67
N ALA A 98 0.34 -15.34 7.68
CA ALA A 98 0.90 -16.02 8.85
C ALA A 98 0.97 -15.10 10.08
N MET A 99 1.35 -13.83 9.90
CA MET A 99 1.54 -12.88 11.00
C MET A 99 0.24 -12.23 11.47
N THR A 100 -0.70 -11.95 10.57
CA THR A 100 -1.86 -11.08 10.86
C THR A 100 -3.22 -11.75 10.68
N LYS A 101 -3.27 -12.94 10.06
CA LYS A 101 -4.49 -13.63 9.64
C LYS A 101 -5.40 -12.81 8.71
N LYS A 102 -4.87 -11.75 8.08
CA LYS A 102 -5.59 -10.90 7.12
C LYS A 102 -5.27 -11.31 5.69
N ASP A 103 -6.27 -11.22 4.82
CA ASP A 103 -6.13 -11.59 3.41
C ASP A 103 -5.83 -10.40 2.48
N SER A 104 -5.92 -9.18 2.99
CA SER A 104 -5.60 -7.98 2.22
C SER A 104 -4.72 -7.03 3.00
N THR A 105 -3.53 -6.76 2.48
CA THR A 105 -3.29 -5.48 1.83
C THR A 105 -3.86 -4.26 2.57
N ALA A 106 -5.10 -3.98 2.23
CA ALA A 106 -5.84 -2.78 2.63
C ALA A 106 -6.20 -2.73 4.12
N HIS A 107 -6.19 -3.88 4.81
CA HIS A 107 -6.57 -3.99 6.23
C HIS A 107 -5.37 -3.97 7.18
N LEU A 108 -4.16 -3.79 6.68
CA LEU A 108 -2.96 -3.71 7.50
C LEU A 108 -2.79 -2.31 8.11
N SER A 109 -2.49 -2.27 9.40
CA SER A 109 -1.99 -1.09 10.10
C SER A 109 -0.53 -0.81 9.74
N ARG A 110 -0.07 0.43 10.01
CA ARG A 110 1.36 0.80 9.81
C ARG A 110 2.31 -0.12 10.55
N LYS A 111 1.97 -0.49 11.78
CA LYS A 111 2.82 -1.34 12.63
C LYS A 111 2.94 -2.75 12.03
N GLU A 112 1.84 -3.32 11.58
CA GLU A 112 1.84 -4.64 10.93
C GLU A 112 2.65 -4.62 9.64
N VAL A 113 2.54 -3.56 8.81
CA VAL A 113 3.36 -3.42 7.60
C VAL A 113 4.85 -3.40 7.94
N GLN A 114 5.26 -2.63 8.95
CA GLN A 114 6.66 -2.57 9.38
C GLN A 114 7.16 -3.94 9.85
N GLN A 115 6.38 -4.63 10.68
CA GLN A 115 6.74 -5.96 11.19
C GLN A 115 6.89 -6.99 10.06
N ILE A 116 5.98 -6.98 9.08
CA ILE A 116 6.08 -7.86 7.90
C ILE A 116 7.33 -7.53 7.08
N PHE A 117 7.60 -6.24 6.86
CA PHE A 117 8.79 -5.78 6.14
C PHE A 117 10.07 -6.24 6.84
N ASP A 118 10.20 -6.07 8.16
CA ASP A 118 11.41 -6.45 8.90
C ASP A 118 11.70 -7.96 8.77
N VAL A 119 10.66 -8.80 8.84
CA VAL A 119 10.78 -10.26 8.64
C VAL A 119 11.24 -10.57 7.22
N LEU A 120 10.62 -9.95 6.21
CA LEU A 120 10.96 -10.18 4.81
C LEU A 120 12.35 -9.66 4.45
N ASN A 121 12.74 -8.49 4.95
CA ASN A 121 14.05 -7.90 4.70
C ASN A 121 15.15 -8.79 5.26
N ASN A 122 14.98 -9.33 6.47
CA ASN A 122 15.92 -10.30 7.04
C ASN A 122 16.01 -11.60 6.22
N ALA A 123 14.89 -12.09 5.70
CA ALA A 123 14.85 -13.29 4.87
C ALA A 123 15.53 -13.08 3.51
N LEU A 124 15.28 -11.93 2.86
CA LEU A 124 15.90 -11.54 1.59
C LEU A 124 17.40 -11.27 1.75
N ALA A 125 17.81 -10.62 2.84
CA ALA A 125 19.22 -10.35 3.13
C ALA A 125 20.06 -11.64 3.23
N ARG A 126 19.49 -12.70 3.83
CA ARG A 126 20.13 -14.05 3.86
C ARG A 126 20.29 -14.68 2.47
N LYS A 127 19.59 -14.15 1.46
CA LYS A 127 19.68 -14.54 0.04
C LYS A 127 20.50 -13.55 -0.79
N GLY A 128 21.16 -12.58 -0.15
CA GLY A 128 21.96 -11.56 -0.83
C GLY A 128 21.16 -10.41 -1.43
N VAL A 129 19.86 -10.31 -1.16
CA VAL A 129 18.98 -9.26 -1.69
C VAL A 129 18.67 -8.26 -0.58
N HIS A 130 19.04 -6.99 -0.78
CA HIS A 130 18.79 -5.93 0.19
C HIS A 130 18.00 -4.79 -0.45
N VAL A 131 16.76 -4.60 -0.01
CA VAL A 131 15.85 -3.59 -0.56
C VAL A 131 15.29 -2.72 0.56
N PRO A 132 15.70 -1.44 0.66
CA PRO A 132 15.21 -0.55 1.70
C PRO A 132 13.73 -0.22 1.49
N TRP A 133 13.05 0.17 2.57
CA TRP A 133 11.68 0.66 2.45
C TRP A 133 11.65 2.03 1.74
N PRO A 134 10.77 2.25 0.75
CA PRO A 134 10.67 3.53 0.05
C PRO A 134 10.16 4.62 0.98
N ASN A 135 11.03 5.58 1.25
CA ASN A 135 10.64 6.88 1.77
C ASN A 135 10.04 7.66 0.60
N GLY A 136 8.92 8.36 0.82
CA GLY A 136 8.10 8.92 -0.27
C GLY A 136 8.71 10.12 -1.00
N GLU A 137 10.00 10.07 -1.33
CA GLU A 137 10.77 11.01 -2.15
C GLU A 137 11.14 10.42 -3.53
N ASN A 138 10.77 9.16 -3.80
CA ASN A 138 11.01 8.49 -5.09
C ASN A 138 9.70 8.19 -5.84
#